data_AF-A0A0G2FQI9-F1
#
_entry.id   AF-A0A0G2FQI9-F1
#
_cell.length_a   1.000
_cell.length_b   1.000
_cell.length_c   1.000
_cell.angle_alpha   90.00
_cell.angle_beta   90.00
_cell.angle_gamma   90.00
#
_symmetry.space_group_name_H-M   'P 1'
#
loop_
_entity.id
_entity.type
_entity.pdbx_description
1 polymer ?
#
loop_
_entity_poly.entity_id
_entity_poly.type
_entity_poly.pdbx_seq_one_letter_code
_entity_poly.pdbx_strand_id
1 'polypeptide(L)'
;MSGYEVEHNISPEEAKAGDEQQRRRPDLSTFYSALEQLDTSDEAHARHNPHALPTPTDVIALFSMFRDALVVMAADHDGDQSDNPMFEQLQALIDNPPKEINGVPDSFLDELDRVPKKSLKKDDECAICRLPFLDGE
;
A
#
# COMPACT_ATOMS: atom_id res chain seq x y z
N MET A 1 0.54 37.78 3.76
CA MET A 1 0.92 36.36 3.60
C MET A 1 0.67 36.03 2.14
N SER A 2 1.73 35.88 1.35
CA SER A 2 1.63 35.35 -0.01
C SER A 2 1.07 33.94 0.06
N GLY A 3 0.20 33.57 -0.89
CA GLY A 3 -0.31 32.21 -0.98
C GLY A 3 0.79 31.24 -1.41
N TYR A 4 0.68 29.98 -0.99
CA TYR A 4 1.58 28.87 -1.31
C TYR A 4 1.94 28.79 -2.81
N GLU A 5 0.97 29.09 -3.68
CA GLU A 5 1.14 29.11 -5.15
C GLU A 5 2.20 30.13 -5.62
N VAL A 6 2.23 31.30 -4.98
CA VAL A 6 3.16 32.39 -5.30
C VAL A 6 4.57 32.09 -4.76
N GLU A 7 4.65 31.40 -3.62
CA GLU A 7 5.93 31.04 -2.99
C GLU A 7 6.63 29.88 -3.70
N HIS A 8 5.86 29.04 -4.41
CA HIS A 8 6.36 27.86 -5.11
C HIS A 8 6.33 27.99 -6.65
N ASN A 9 6.09 29.18 -7.21
CA ASN A 9 6.01 29.42 -8.67
C ASN A 9 5.08 28.44 -9.39
N ILE A 10 3.96 28.08 -8.76
CA ILE A 10 2.99 27.16 -9.34
C ILE A 10 2.05 28.00 -10.20
N SER A 11 1.97 27.71 -11.50
CA SER A 11 1.09 28.44 -12.40
C SER A 11 -0.37 28.14 -12.05
N PRO A 12 -1.31 29.10 -12.17
CA PRO A 12 -2.72 28.86 -11.87
C PRO A 12 -3.37 27.78 -12.76
N GLU A 13 -2.78 27.48 -13.92
CA GLU A 13 -3.16 26.33 -14.76
C GLU A 13 -2.67 24.99 -14.19
N GLU A 14 -1.48 24.97 -13.59
CA GLU A 14 -0.92 23.78 -12.90
C GLU A 14 -1.64 23.51 -11.59
N ALA A 15 -2.06 24.56 -10.87
CA ALA A 15 -2.88 24.45 -9.67
C ALA A 15 -4.27 23.84 -9.97
N LYS A 16 -4.88 24.20 -11.10
CA LYS A 16 -6.17 23.62 -11.55
C LYS A 16 -6.02 22.20 -12.10
N ALA A 17 -4.95 21.92 -12.84
CA ALA A 17 -4.64 20.58 -13.31
C ALA A 17 -4.36 19.60 -12.14
N GLY A 18 -3.77 20.11 -11.05
CA GLY A 18 -3.54 19.33 -9.83
C GLY A 18 -4.81 19.00 -9.03
N ASP A 19 -5.88 19.79 -9.17
CA ASP A 19 -7.16 19.60 -8.46
C ASP A 19 -8.10 18.66 -9.23
N GLU A 20 -8.11 18.71 -10.57
CA GLU A 20 -8.89 17.79 -11.42
C GLU A 20 -8.30 16.36 -11.50
N GLN A 21 -7.05 16.17 -11.09
CA GLN A 21 -6.34 14.89 -11.08
C GLN A 21 -5.97 14.40 -9.67
N GLN A 22 -6.71 14.82 -8.65
CA GLN A 22 -6.60 14.21 -7.32
C GLN A 22 -7.08 12.76 -7.40
N ARG A 23 -6.12 11.86 -7.73
CA ARG A 23 -6.27 10.41 -7.59
C ARG A 23 -6.85 10.14 -6.22
N ARG A 24 -7.95 9.40 -6.16
CA ARG A 24 -8.64 9.12 -4.90
C ARG A 24 -7.84 8.07 -4.16
N ARG A 25 -6.75 8.50 -3.52
CA ARG A 25 -5.95 7.61 -2.69
C ARG A 25 -6.73 7.32 -1.41
N PRO A 26 -7.12 6.06 -1.15
CA PRO A 26 -7.71 5.70 0.13
C PRO A 26 -6.69 5.96 1.24
N ASP A 27 -7.14 6.53 2.34
CA ASP A 27 -6.31 6.65 3.54
C ASP A 27 -6.23 5.28 4.22
N LEU A 28 -5.01 4.74 4.30
CA LEU A 28 -4.71 3.45 4.93
C LEU A 28 -4.31 3.60 6.40
N SER A 29 -4.32 4.80 6.98
CA SER A 29 -3.94 5.04 8.39
C SER A 29 -4.70 4.15 9.37
N THR A 30 -6.01 3.99 9.14
CA THR A 30 -6.88 3.14 9.97
C THR A 30 -6.55 1.65 9.78
N PHE A 31 -6.25 1.25 8.55
CA PHE A 31 -5.83 -0.12 8.25
C PHE A 31 -4.52 -0.47 8.97
N TYR A 32 -3.49 0.39 8.87
CA TYR A 32 -2.21 0.16 9.54
C TYR A 32 -2.34 0.17 11.06
N SER A 33 -3.15 1.07 11.62
CA SER A 33 -3.43 1.08 13.06
C SER A 33 -4.11 -0.22 13.53
N ALA A 34 -5.01 -0.78 12.72
CA ALA A 34 -5.64 -2.07 13.02
C ALA A 34 -4.65 -3.23 12.86
N LEU A 35 -3.78 -3.17 11.85
CA LEU A 35 -2.75 -4.18 11.61
C LEU A 35 -1.77 -4.27 12.78
N GLU A 36 -1.25 -3.14 13.27
CA GLU A 36 -0.34 -3.09 14.42
C GLU A 36 -0.94 -3.71 15.69
N GLN A 37 -2.26 -3.63 15.87
CA GLN A 37 -2.94 -4.24 17.02
C GLN A 37 -3.18 -5.75 16.87
N LEU A 38 -3.21 -6.23 15.62
CA LEU A 38 -3.57 -7.62 15.27
C LEU A 38 -2.37 -8.46 14.83
N ASP A 39 -1.21 -7.83 14.60
CA ASP A 39 0.04 -8.49 14.25
C ASP A 39 0.48 -9.43 15.37
N THR A 40 0.71 -10.69 14.99
CA THR A 40 1.16 -11.75 15.90
C THR A 40 2.63 -12.11 15.70
N SER A 41 3.34 -11.46 14.78
CA SER A 41 4.69 -11.84 14.37
C SER A 41 5.80 -11.20 15.19
N ASP A 42 5.58 -10.01 15.76
CA ASP A 42 6.61 -9.26 16.50
C ASP A 42 6.32 -9.20 18.01
N GLU A 43 7.28 -9.66 18.82
CA GLU A 43 7.19 -9.55 20.28
C GLU A 43 7.29 -8.10 20.78
N ALA A 44 7.90 -7.19 20.01
CA ALA A 44 8.00 -5.77 20.36
C ALA A 44 6.67 -5.01 20.20
N HIS A 45 5.84 -5.47 19.25
CA HIS A 45 4.46 -5.00 19.06
C HIS A 45 3.44 -5.90 19.75
N ALA A 46 3.89 -6.88 20.53
CA ALA A 46 3.02 -7.78 21.24
C ALA A 46 2.03 -6.99 22.10
N ARG A 47 0.76 -7.36 21.95
CA ARG A 47 -0.30 -6.95 22.86
C ARG A 47 0.16 -7.16 24.30
N HIS A 48 -0.45 -6.46 25.25
CA HIS A 48 -0.18 -6.65 26.68
C HIS A 48 -0.19 -8.14 27.12
N ASN A 49 -0.87 -9.01 26.38
CA ASN A 49 -0.74 -10.46 26.51
C ASN A 49 -0.10 -11.07 25.24
N PRO A 50 1.10 -11.66 25.32
CA PRO A 50 1.82 -12.23 24.17
C PRO A 50 1.15 -13.48 23.57
N HIS A 51 0.18 -14.09 24.25
CA HIS A 51 -0.58 -15.24 23.74
C HIS A 51 -2.01 -14.90 23.32
N ALA A 52 -2.36 -13.61 23.27
CA ALA A 52 -3.69 -13.20 22.84
C ALA A 52 -3.80 -13.27 21.31
N LEU A 53 -4.64 -14.18 20.82
CA LEU A 53 -4.97 -14.28 19.40
C LEU A 53 -6.03 -13.23 19.01
N PRO A 54 -5.95 -12.65 17.79
CA PRO A 54 -6.96 -11.75 17.28
C PRO A 54 -8.31 -12.46 17.12
N THR A 55 -9.41 -11.73 17.30
CA THR A 55 -10.73 -12.34 17.09
C THR A 55 -10.99 -12.49 15.58
N PRO A 56 -11.72 -13.52 15.14
CA PRO A 56 -12.02 -13.71 13.72
C PRO A 56 -12.71 -12.50 13.08
N THR A 57 -13.53 -11.78 13.86
CA THR A 57 -14.22 -10.56 13.41
C THR A 57 -13.23 -9.44 13.11
N ASP A 58 -12.21 -9.26 13.93
CA ASP A 58 -11.18 -8.24 13.71
C ASP A 58 -10.36 -8.55 12.45
N VAL A 59 -10.02 -9.83 12.24
CA VAL A 59 -9.29 -10.30 11.06
C VAL A 59 -10.11 -10.06 9.78
N ILE A 60 -11.41 -10.39 9.80
CA ILE A 60 -12.33 -10.11 8.68
C ILE A 60 -12.41 -8.62 8.38
N ALA A 61 -12.54 -7.79 9.43
CA ALA A 61 -12.61 -6.34 9.28
C ALA A 61 -11.34 -5.78 8.62
N LEU A 62 -10.17 -6.26 9.04
CA LEU A 62 -8.88 -5.87 8.47
C LEU A 62 -8.79 -6.17 6.96
N PHE A 63 -9.10 -7.41 6.55
CA PHE A 63 -9.05 -7.79 5.13
C PHE A 63 -10.14 -7.11 4.30
N SER A 64 -11.31 -6.83 4.89
CA SER A 64 -12.37 -6.06 4.23
C SER A 64 -11.95 -4.62 3.97
N MET A 65 -11.33 -3.96 4.95
CA MET A 65 -10.80 -2.60 4.80
C MET A 65 -9.74 -2.53 3.69
N PHE A 66 -8.86 -3.53 3.62
CA PHE A 66 -7.85 -3.60 2.57
C PHE A 66 -8.45 -3.85 1.18
N ARG A 67 -9.42 -4.76 1.07
CA ARG A 67 -10.17 -5.00 -0.16
C ARG A 67 -10.85 -3.72 -0.65
N ASP A 68 -11.52 -3.00 0.24
CA ASP A 68 -12.25 -1.79 -0.10
C ASP A 68 -11.29 -0.68 -0.57
N ALA A 69 -10.09 -0.57 0.04
CA ALA A 69 -9.06 0.34 -0.44
C ALA A 69 -8.56 -0.01 -1.86
N LEU A 70 -8.37 -1.30 -2.16
CA LEU A 70 -7.97 -1.73 -3.50
C LEU A 70 -9.04 -1.43 -4.55
N VAL A 71 -10.33 -1.56 -4.22
CA VAL A 71 -11.44 -1.19 -5.11
C VAL A 71 -11.38 0.29 -5.45
N VAL A 72 -11.12 1.16 -4.46
CA VAL A 72 -10.99 2.61 -4.69
C VAL A 72 -9.80 2.91 -5.61
N MET A 73 -8.65 2.24 -5.41
CA MET A 73 -7.47 2.43 -6.27
C MET A 73 -7.65 1.86 -7.68
N ALA A 74 -8.40 0.77 -7.82
CA ALA A 74 -8.71 0.15 -9.11
C ALA A 74 -9.70 0.95 -9.93
N ALA A 75 -10.64 1.68 -9.29
CA ALA A 75 -11.59 2.55 -9.98
C ALA A 75 -10.93 3.69 -10.77
N ASP A 76 -9.72 4.12 -10.39
CA ASP A 76 -8.95 5.13 -11.11
C ASP A 76 -8.19 4.57 -12.33
N HIS A 77 -8.17 3.24 -12.51
CA HIS A 77 -7.51 2.58 -13.64
C HIS A 77 -8.54 2.08 -14.64
N ASP A 78 -8.42 2.44 -15.92
CA ASP A 78 -9.29 2.03 -17.05
C ASP A 78 -9.20 0.52 -17.40
N GLY A 79 -8.71 -0.30 -16.47
CA GLY A 79 -8.54 -1.73 -16.62
C GLY A 79 -9.73 -2.50 -16.04
N ASP A 80 -10.07 -3.62 -16.66
CA ASP A 80 -11.11 -4.52 -16.18
C ASP A 80 -10.80 -5.01 -14.75
N GLN A 81 -11.61 -4.55 -13.79
CA GLN A 81 -11.44 -4.86 -12.37
C GLN A 81 -11.81 -6.31 -12.02
N SER A 82 -12.53 -6.99 -12.92
CA SER A 82 -13.18 -8.26 -12.64
C SER A 82 -12.21 -9.45 -12.55
N ASP A 83 -11.01 -9.34 -13.12
CA ASP A 83 -10.01 -10.43 -13.19
C ASP A 83 -8.75 -10.17 -12.33
N ASN A 84 -8.83 -9.36 -11.26
CA ASN A 84 -7.68 -9.20 -10.37
C ASN A 84 -7.61 -10.38 -9.37
N PRO A 85 -6.61 -11.29 -9.48
CA PRO A 85 -6.47 -12.47 -8.62
C PRO A 85 -6.30 -12.11 -7.13
N MET A 86 -5.89 -10.87 -6.85
CA MET A 86 -5.75 -10.37 -5.48
C MET A 86 -7.11 -10.23 -4.77
N PHE A 87 -8.18 -9.86 -5.48
CA PHE A 87 -9.51 -9.77 -4.88
C PHE A 87 -10.06 -11.15 -4.49
N GLU A 88 -9.82 -12.16 -5.32
CA GLU A 88 -10.22 -13.55 -5.02
C GLU A 88 -9.50 -14.08 -3.77
N GLN A 89 -8.19 -13.81 -3.65
CA GLN A 89 -7.42 -14.17 -2.47
C GLN A 89 -7.93 -13.49 -1.20
N LEU A 90 -8.24 -12.19 -1.27
CA LEU A 90 -8.80 -11.46 -0.13
C LEU A 90 -10.18 -11.95 0.26
N GLN A 91 -11.02 -12.31 -0.72
CA GLN A 91 -12.33 -12.88 -0.44
C GLN A 91 -12.20 -14.24 0.27
N ALA A 92 -11.26 -15.08 -0.17
CA ALA A 92 -10.99 -16.35 0.51
C ALA A 92 -10.53 -16.17 1.96
N LEU A 93 -9.71 -15.14 2.24
CA LEU A 93 -9.28 -14.78 3.60
C LEU A 93 -10.42 -14.20 4.45
N ILE A 94 -11.36 -13.49 3.84
CA ILE A 94 -12.57 -13.00 4.54
C ILE A 94 -13.50 -14.16 4.89
N ASP A 95 -13.70 -15.10 3.96
CA ASP A 95 -14.58 -16.26 4.17
C ASP A 95 -13.98 -17.26 5.16
N ASN A 96 -12.65 -17.38 5.20
CA ASN A 96 -11.90 -18.27 6.09
C ASN A 96 -10.76 -17.49 6.77
N PRO A 97 -11.06 -16.67 7.81
CA PRO A 97 -10.06 -15.84 8.45
C PRO A 97 -8.98 -16.67 9.13
N PRO A 98 -7.68 -16.38 8.89
CA PRO A 98 -6.59 -17.04 9.58
C PRO A 98 -6.63 -16.71 11.08
N LYS A 99 -6.12 -17.64 11.89
CA LYS A 99 -6.05 -17.47 13.36
C LYS A 99 -4.92 -16.55 13.81
N GLU A 100 -3.85 -16.52 13.02
CA GLU A 100 -2.64 -15.74 13.27
C GLU A 100 -2.36 -14.92 12.02
N ILE A 101 -1.96 -13.67 12.20
CA ILE A 101 -1.58 -12.77 11.11
C ILE A 101 -0.05 -12.68 11.19
N ASN A 102 0.59 -13.59 10.49
CA ASN A 102 2.05 -13.61 10.38
C ASN A 102 2.46 -12.96 9.07
N GLY A 103 3.47 -12.08 9.14
CA GLY A 103 4.13 -11.55 7.96
C GLY A 103 4.91 -12.61 7.18
N VAL A 104 5.52 -12.18 6.08
CA VAL A 104 6.52 -13.01 5.39
C VAL A 104 7.81 -13.07 6.21
N PRO A 105 8.47 -14.24 6.27
CA PRO A 105 9.75 -14.36 6.97
C PRO A 105 10.85 -13.60 6.23
N ASP A 106 11.89 -13.17 6.93
CA ASP A 106 13.03 -12.47 6.33
C ASP A 106 13.67 -13.25 5.17
N SER A 107 13.69 -14.58 5.26
CA SER A 107 14.19 -15.46 4.19
C SER A 107 13.44 -15.30 2.88
N PHE A 108 12.14 -14.95 2.92
CA PHE A 108 11.37 -14.67 1.71
C PHE A 108 11.90 -13.42 1.00
N LEU A 109 12.32 -12.40 1.76
CA LEU A 109 12.89 -11.17 1.18
C LEU A 109 14.25 -11.42 0.53
N ASP A 110 15.02 -12.36 1.05
CA ASP A 110 16.31 -12.77 0.46
C ASP A 110 16.15 -13.51 -0.88
N GLU A 111 15.03 -14.22 -1.05
CA GLU A 111 14.70 -14.95 -2.28
C GLU A 111 14.10 -14.06 -3.38
N LEU A 112 13.64 -12.84 -3.06
CA LEU A 112 13.07 -11.94 -4.06
C LEU A 112 14.14 -11.51 -5.07
N ASP A 113 13.92 -11.85 -6.35
CA ASP A 113 14.76 -11.42 -7.45
C ASP A 113 14.83 -9.89 -7.52
N ARG A 114 16.01 -9.34 -7.19
CA ARG A 114 16.27 -7.92 -7.39
C ARG A 114 16.30 -7.63 -8.88
N VAL A 115 15.60 -6.58 -9.32
CA VAL A 115 15.67 -6.11 -10.71
C VAL A 115 17.13 -5.83 -11.04
N PRO A 116 17.73 -6.55 -12.01
CA PRO A 116 19.14 -6.39 -12.30
C PRO A 116 19.39 -4.99 -12.86
N LYS A 117 20.40 -4.27 -12.34
CA LYS A 117 20.72 -2.90 -12.81
C LYS A 117 20.93 -2.80 -14.33
N LYS A 118 21.32 -3.91 -14.98
CA LYS A 118 21.52 -4.00 -16.42
C LYS A 118 20.24 -3.97 -17.25
N SER A 119 19.08 -4.30 -16.67
CA SER A 119 17.79 -4.23 -17.36
C SER A 119 17.11 -2.87 -17.25
N LEU A 120 17.62 -1.99 -16.38
CA LEU A 120 17.12 -0.63 -16.20
C LEU A 120 17.73 0.31 -17.25
N LYS A 121 16.91 1.21 -17.78
CA LYS A 121 17.35 2.27 -18.69
C LYS A 121 17.88 3.45 -17.88
N LYS A 122 18.73 4.27 -18.51
CA LYS A 122 19.25 5.50 -17.89
C LYS A 122 18.16 6.51 -17.53
N ASP A 123 17.05 6.46 -18.26
CA ASP A 123 15.91 7.37 -18.09
C ASP A 123 14.83 6.76 -17.18
N ASP A 124 15.02 5.54 -16.66
CA ASP A 124 14.07 4.95 -15.71
C ASP A 124 14.22 5.64 -14.35
N GLU A 125 13.12 6.22 -13.87
CA GLU A 125 13.04 6.92 -12.58
C GLU A 125 12.01 6.27 -11.67
N CYS A 126 12.21 6.41 -10.37
CA CYS A 126 11.26 5.93 -9.37
C CYS A 126 9.92 6.70 -9.49
N ALA A 127 8.82 5.98 -9.72
CA ALA A 127 7.49 6.60 -9.83
C ALA A 127 6.99 7.28 -8.53
N ILE A 128 7.66 7.02 -7.39
CA ILE A 128 7.33 7.59 -6.08
C ILE A 128 8.10 8.89 -5.84
N CYS A 129 9.43 8.87 -6.00
CA CYS A 129 10.31 10.00 -5.67
C CYS A 129 10.97 10.68 -6.88
N ARG A 130 10.75 10.18 -8.10
CA ARG A 130 11.34 10.66 -9.37
C ARG A 130 12.86 10.79 -9.36
N LEU A 131 13.52 9.97 -8.55
CA LEU A 131 14.97 9.81 -8.59
C LEU A 131 15.32 8.75 -9.65
N PRO A 132 16.37 8.96 -10.45
CA PRO A 132 16.84 7.95 -11.41
C PRO A 132 17.29 6.70 -10.66
N PHE A 133 17.00 5.52 -11.22
CA PHE A 133 17.44 4.26 -10.60
C PHE A 133 18.93 3.99 -10.77
N LEU A 134 19.54 4.62 -11.78
CA LEU A 134 20.97 4.54 -12.07
C LEU A 134 21.61 5.90 -11.78
N ASP A 135 22.59 5.91 -10.89
CA ASP A 135 23.44 7.08 -10.71
C ASP A 135 24.23 7.33 -12.00
N GLY A 136 24.37 8.60 -12.38
CA GLY A 136 25.07 9.00 -13.61
C GLY A 136 26.58 8.82 -13.52
N GLU A 137 27.08 7.58 -13.60
CA GLU A 137 28.42 7.21 -14.09
C GLU A 137 28.48 5.76 -14.60
#